data_AF-A0A9P5TX33-F1
#
_entry.id   AF-A0A9P5TX33-F1
#
_cell.length_a   1.000
_cell.length_b   1.000
_cell.length_c   1.000
_cell.angle_alpha   90.00
_cell.angle_beta   90.00
_cell.angle_gamma   90.00
#
_symmetry.space_group_name_H-M   'P 1'
#
loop_
_entity.id
_entity.type
_entity.pdbx_description
1 polymer ?
#
loop_
_entity_poly.entity_id
_entity_poly.type
_entity_poly.pdbx_seq_one_letter_code
_entity_poly.pdbx_strand_id
1 'polypeptide(L)'
;LVTGDAKAKTKAQSVIAVLQNQHFWQALVRIKNHLEPLAIAANITQSAFCRLYQVLLTLGSLYMHFQRLTDPLDVDIRTAVLKSIEGRWKKTDQEVFIAAALLNP
;
A
#
# COMPACT_ATOMS: atom_id res chain seq x y z
N LEU A 1 34.00 32.03 -13.28
CA LEU A 1 33.15 32.41 -12.13
C LEU A 1 32.38 31.19 -11.68
N VAL A 2 32.80 30.54 -10.60
CA VAL A 2 31.99 29.49 -9.94
C VAL A 2 31.02 30.24 -9.04
N THR A 3 29.87 30.64 -9.59
CA THR A 3 28.79 31.25 -8.81
C THR A 3 27.93 30.13 -8.22
N GLY A 4 28.24 29.74 -6.99
CA GLY A 4 27.43 28.79 -6.23
C GLY A 4 27.72 28.93 -4.75
N ASP A 5 26.69 29.21 -3.95
CA ASP A 5 26.77 29.23 -2.50
C ASP A 5 27.32 27.89 -2.00
N ALA A 6 28.37 27.92 -1.15
CA ALA A 6 28.99 26.72 -0.59
C ALA A 6 27.95 25.81 0.08
N LYS A 7 26.91 26.40 0.70
CA LYS A 7 25.80 25.65 1.29
C LYS A 7 25.02 24.85 0.25
N ALA A 8 24.75 25.43 -0.92
CA ALA A 8 24.06 24.75 -2.02
C ALA A 8 24.89 23.58 -2.56
N LYS A 9 26.23 23.74 -2.65
CA LYS A 9 27.14 22.66 -3.07
C LYS A 9 27.13 21.50 -2.07
N THR A 10 27.21 21.78 -0.77
CA THR A 10 27.14 20.74 0.27
C THR A 10 25.79 20.02 0.26
N LYS A 11 24.68 20.76 0.09
CA LYS A 11 23.35 20.15 -0.02
C LYS A 11 23.26 19.25 -1.25
N ALA A 12 23.75 19.71 -2.41
CA ALA A 12 23.77 18.90 -3.63
C ALA A 12 24.57 17.61 -3.46
N GLN A 13 25.74 17.67 -2.82
CA GLN A 13 26.56 16.48 -2.52
C GLN A 13 25.82 15.49 -1.61
N SER A 14 25.09 15.98 -0.59
CA SER A 14 24.30 15.10 0.28
C SER A 14 23.16 14.40 -0.47
N VAL A 15 22.53 15.10 -1.42
CA VAL A 15 21.46 14.52 -2.25
C VAL A 15 22.05 13.49 -3.22
N ILE A 16 23.16 13.81 -3.88
CA ILE A 16 23.85 12.88 -4.79
C ILE A 16 24.24 11.60 -4.03
N ALA A 17 24.72 11.71 -2.80
CA ALA A 17 25.06 10.54 -1.98
C ALA A 17 23.83 9.64 -1.71
N VAL A 18 22.64 10.21 -1.48
CA VAL A 18 21.39 9.43 -1.35
C VAL A 18 21.00 8.80 -2.69
N LEU A 19 21.08 9.56 -3.79
CA LEU A 19 20.73 9.06 -5.12
C LEU A 19 21.65 7.91 -5.58
N GLN A 20 22.92 7.92 -5.16
CA GLN A 20 23.88 6.85 -5.45
C GLN A 20 23.72 5.62 -4.53
N ASN A 21 22.91 5.72 -3.47
CA ASN A 21 22.68 4.60 -2.57
C ASN A 21 21.61 3.64 -3.14
N GLN A 22 22.04 2.45 -3.59
CA GLN A 22 21.13 1.45 -4.13
C GLN A 22 20.06 0.98 -3.13
N HIS A 23 20.40 0.89 -1.84
CA HIS A 23 19.46 0.48 -0.80
C HIS A 23 18.32 1.48 -0.62
N PHE A 24 18.56 2.76 -0.86
CA PHE A 24 17.51 3.78 -0.83
C PHE A 24 16.42 3.47 -1.86
N TRP A 25 16.81 3.16 -3.10
CA TRP A 25 15.87 2.84 -4.17
C TRP A 25 15.14 1.52 -3.94
N GLN A 26 15.84 0.50 -3.43
CA GLN A 26 15.21 -0.78 -3.05
C GLN A 26 14.15 -0.57 -1.95
N ALA A 27 14.48 0.22 -0.92
CA ALA A 27 13.53 0.56 0.13
C ALA A 27 12.34 1.38 -0.41
N LEU A 28 12.58 2.32 -1.34
CA LEU A 28 11.53 3.12 -1.95
C LEU A 28 10.57 2.26 -2.79
N VAL A 29 11.09 1.34 -3.60
CA VAL A 29 10.29 0.38 -4.37
C VAL A 29 9.44 -0.49 -3.43
N ARG A 30 10.03 -0.95 -2.32
CA ARG A 30 9.33 -1.73 -1.32
C ARG A 30 8.19 -0.96 -0.67
N ILE A 31 8.44 0.29 -0.23
CA ILE A 31 7.42 1.17 0.32
C ILE A 31 6.29 1.39 -0.68
N LYS A 32 6.62 1.63 -1.95
CA LYS A 32 5.62 1.73 -3.02
C LYS A 32 4.77 0.47 -3.11
N ASN A 33 5.38 -0.72 -3.15
CA ASN A 33 4.67 -2.01 -3.23
C ASN A 33 3.70 -2.26 -2.06
N HIS A 34 3.96 -1.65 -0.90
CA HIS A 34 3.06 -1.72 0.25
C HIS A 34 1.93 -0.68 0.18
N LEU A 35 2.24 0.55 -0.22
CA LEU A 35 1.28 1.66 -0.18
C LEU A 35 0.34 1.68 -1.39
N GLU A 36 0.80 1.29 -2.57
CA GLU A 36 0.01 1.27 -3.81
C GLU A 36 -1.31 0.49 -3.68
N PRO A 37 -1.33 -0.79 -3.24
CA PRO A 37 -2.59 -1.52 -3.08
C PRO A 37 -3.54 -0.85 -2.07
N LEU A 38 -3.00 -0.28 -0.99
CA LEU A 38 -3.78 0.43 0.03
C LEU A 38 -4.37 1.73 -0.51
N ALA A 39 -3.62 2.47 -1.33
CA ALA A 39 -4.10 3.69 -1.98
C ALA A 39 -5.20 3.39 -3.00
N ILE A 40 -5.06 2.32 -3.79
CA ILE A 40 -6.11 1.86 -4.71
C ILE A 40 -7.37 1.50 -3.91
N ALA A 41 -7.23 0.73 -2.83
CA ALA A 41 -8.36 0.35 -1.99
C ALA A 41 -9.05 1.57 -1.35
N ALA A 42 -8.28 2.54 -0.85
CA ALA A 42 -8.82 3.79 -0.32
C ALA A 42 -9.59 4.56 -1.39
N ASN A 43 -9.04 4.69 -2.60
CA ASN A 43 -9.72 5.38 -3.71
C ASN A 43 -11.03 4.69 -4.11
N ILE A 44 -11.06 3.35 -4.18
CA ILE A 44 -12.29 2.60 -4.50
C ILE A 44 -13.33 2.80 -3.39
N THR A 45 -12.94 2.65 -2.13
CA THR A 45 -13.86 2.69 -0.99
C THR A 45 -14.36 4.09 -0.66
N GLN A 46 -13.62 5.14 -1.05
CA GLN A 46 -14.02 6.54 -0.92
C GLN A 46 -14.83 7.06 -2.13
N SER A 47 -14.97 6.26 -3.19
CA SER A 47 -15.79 6.64 -4.34
C SER A 47 -17.26 6.83 -3.94
N ALA A 48 -17.89 7.90 -4.41
CA ALA A 48 -19.31 8.18 -4.17
C ALA A 48 -20.24 7.07 -4.70
N PHE A 49 -19.76 6.27 -5.66
CA PHE A 49 -20.50 5.16 -6.25
C PHE A 49 -19.99 3.78 -5.79
N CYS A 50 -19.22 3.73 -4.69
CA CYS A 50 -18.74 2.46 -4.15
C CYS A 50 -19.90 1.58 -3.69
N ARG A 51 -19.95 0.35 -4.22
CA ARG A 51 -20.96 -0.66 -3.88
C ARG A 51 -20.38 -1.72 -2.94
N LEU A 52 -21.24 -2.39 -2.17
CA LEU A 52 -20.82 -3.39 -1.19
C LEU A 52 -19.99 -4.52 -1.79
N TYR A 53 -20.33 -5.03 -2.98
CA TYR A 53 -19.51 -6.06 -3.64
C TYR A 53 -18.10 -5.55 -3.98
N GLN A 54 -17.95 -4.27 -4.37
CA GLN A 54 -16.63 -3.68 -4.66
C GLN A 54 -15.80 -3.57 -3.39
N VAL A 55 -16.42 -3.27 -2.25
CA VAL A 55 -15.74 -3.30 -0.94
C VAL A 55 -15.24 -4.72 -0.63
N LEU A 56 -16.07 -5.75 -0.82
CA LEU A 56 -15.67 -7.14 -0.60
C LEU A 56 -14.51 -7.56 -1.50
N LEU A 57 -14.61 -7.30 -2.81
CA LEU A 57 -13.55 -7.61 -3.77
C LEU A 57 -12.25 -6.86 -3.47
N THR A 58 -12.35 -5.62 -2.99
CA THR A 58 -11.20 -4.81 -2.59
C THR A 58 -10.51 -5.40 -1.35
N LEU A 59 -11.27 -5.80 -0.32
CA LEU A 59 -10.72 -6.47 0.86
C LEU A 59 -10.05 -7.80 0.49
N GLY A 60 -10.68 -8.60 -0.37
CA GLY A 60 -10.10 -9.85 -0.87
C GLY A 60 -8.81 -9.63 -1.67
N SER A 61 -8.80 -8.63 -2.56
CA SER A 61 -7.61 -8.25 -3.33
C SER A 61 -6.44 -7.84 -2.44
N LEU A 62 -6.69 -7.00 -1.42
CA LEU A 62 -5.68 -6.61 -0.43
C LEU A 62 -5.15 -7.84 0.33
N TYR A 63 -6.05 -8.70 0.82
CA TYR A 63 -5.65 -9.90 1.56
C TYR A 63 -4.72 -10.77 0.71
N MET A 64 -5.10 -11.05 -0.54
CA MET A 64 -4.30 -11.85 -1.46
C MET A 64 -2.95 -11.21 -1.81
N HIS A 65 -2.91 -9.88 -1.98
CA HIS A 65 -1.66 -9.15 -2.24
C HIS A 65 -0.68 -9.28 -1.07
N PHE A 66 -1.12 -8.96 0.15
CA PHE A 66 -0.26 -9.00 1.33
C PHE A 66 0.12 -10.43 1.73
N GLN A 67 -0.77 -11.41 1.54
CA GLN A 67 -0.46 -12.83 1.79
C GLN A 67 0.67 -13.34 0.89
N ARG A 68 0.80 -12.82 -0.34
CA ARG A 68 1.86 -13.20 -1.28
C ARG A 68 3.21 -12.57 -0.97
N LEU A 69 3.29 -11.59 -0.06
CA LEU A 69 4.58 -11.04 0.37
C LEU A 69 5.30 -12.06 1.25
N THR A 70 6.30 -12.73 0.69
CA THR A 70 7.07 -13.80 1.36
C THR A 70 8.43 -13.34 1.88
N ASP A 71 8.89 -12.14 1.50
CA ASP A 71 10.16 -11.59 1.96
C ASP A 71 10.13 -11.38 3.50
N PRO A 72 11.15 -11.85 4.25
CA PRO A 72 11.21 -11.71 5.71
C PRO A 72 11.07 -10.27 6.22
N LEU A 73 11.53 -9.29 5.45
CA LEU A 73 11.44 -7.87 5.82
C LEU A 73 9.99 -7.32 5.67
N ASP A 74 9.04 -8.08 5.10
CA ASP A 74 7.61 -7.72 4.99
C ASP A 74 6.73 -8.36 6.06
N VAL A 75 7.31 -9.17 6.94
CA VAL A 75 6.53 -9.97 7.91
C VAL A 75 5.64 -9.07 8.78
N ASP A 76 6.17 -7.95 9.25
CA ASP A 76 5.44 -7.04 10.14
C ASP A 76 4.27 -6.37 9.43
N ILE A 77 4.50 -5.82 8.24
CA ILE A 77 3.45 -5.16 7.46
C ILE A 77 2.38 -6.15 7.00
N ARG A 78 2.80 -7.33 6.53
CA ARG A 78 1.88 -8.42 6.15
C ARG A 78 1.00 -8.79 7.33
N THR A 79 1.60 -9.06 8.48
CA THR A 79 0.88 -9.50 9.67
C THR A 79 -0.10 -8.43 10.14
N ALA A 80 0.34 -7.16 10.18
CA ALA A 80 -0.50 -6.04 10.58
C ALA A 80 -1.70 -5.85 9.64
N VAL A 81 -1.47 -5.89 8.32
CA VAL A 81 -2.52 -5.68 7.32
C VAL A 81 -3.50 -6.84 7.30
N LEU A 82 -3.03 -8.10 7.27
CA LEU A 82 -3.91 -9.27 7.26
C LEU A 82 -4.78 -9.30 8.53
N LYS A 83 -4.17 -9.09 9.71
CA LYS A 83 -4.90 -9.01 10.98
C LYS A 83 -5.94 -7.89 10.98
N SER A 84 -5.62 -6.73 10.39
CA SER A 84 -6.57 -5.63 10.27
C SER A 84 -7.74 -5.97 9.35
N ILE A 85 -7.48 -6.62 8.21
CA ILE A 85 -8.53 -7.02 7.26
C ILE A 85 -9.45 -8.06 7.90
N GLU A 86 -8.90 -9.13 8.48
CA GLU A 86 -9.67 -10.17 9.18
C GLU A 86 -10.48 -9.59 10.34
N GLY A 87 -9.86 -8.69 11.12
CA GLY A 87 -10.53 -8.02 12.23
C GLY A 87 -11.70 -7.14 11.80
N ARG A 88 -11.63 -6.51 10.62
CA ARG A 88 -12.75 -5.76 10.04
C ARG A 88 -13.81 -6.70 9.49
N TRP A 89 -13.41 -7.74 8.74
CA TRP A 89 -14.32 -8.73 8.17
C TRP A 89 -15.15 -9.46 9.24
N LYS A 90 -14.55 -9.78 10.39
CA LYS A 90 -15.26 -10.41 11.51
C LYS A 90 -16.34 -9.50 12.13
N LYS A 91 -16.23 -8.18 11.99
CA LYS A 91 -17.14 -7.20 12.58
C LYS A 91 -18.25 -6.73 11.63
N THR A 92 -18.19 -7.10 10.36
CA THR A 92 -19.19 -6.72 9.35
C THR A 92 -20.27 -7.79 9.22
N ASP A 93 -21.47 -7.41 8.78
CA ASP A 93 -22.53 -8.34 8.38
C ASP A 93 -22.16 -9.04 7.07
N GLN A 94 -21.40 -10.13 7.18
CA GLN A 94 -20.75 -10.82 6.07
C GLN A 94 -21.73 -11.28 5.00
N GLU A 95 -22.92 -11.71 5.43
CA GLU A 95 -23.99 -12.22 4.58
C GLU A 95 -24.43 -11.17 3.56
N VAL A 96 -24.47 -9.89 3.95
CA VAL A 96 -24.87 -8.79 3.07
C VAL A 96 -23.82 -8.55 1.98
N PHE A 97 -22.54 -8.61 2.34
CA PHE A 97 -21.45 -8.48 1.37
C PHE A 97 -21.42 -9.66 0.38
N ILE A 98 -21.60 -10.88 0.89
CA ILE A 98 -21.66 -12.10 0.07
C ILE A 98 -22.87 -12.06 -0.87
N ALA A 99 -24.05 -11.70 -0.37
CA ALA A 99 -25.25 -11.56 -1.20
C ALA A 99 -25.07 -10.47 -2.26
N ALA A 100 -24.49 -9.31 -1.91
CA ALA A 100 -24.21 -8.26 -2.87
C ALA A 100 -23.25 -8.72 -3.96
N ALA A 101 -22.22 -9.52 -3.64
CA ALA A 101 -21.32 -10.07 -4.65
C ALA A 101 -21.95 -11.15 -5.52
N LEU A 102 -22.82 -11.99 -4.95
CA LEU A 102 -23.53 -13.02 -5.70
C LEU A 102 -24.55 -12.44 -6.69
N LEU A 103 -25.26 -11.38 -6.28
CA LEU A 103 -26.33 -10.76 -7.05
C LEU A 103 -25.84 -9.69 -8.06
N ASN A 104 -24.55 -9.33 -8.04
CA ASN A 104 -23.95 -8.40 -8.99
C ASN A 104 -22.82 -9.11 -9.77
N PRO A 105 -23.16 -9.91 -10.80
CA PRO A 105 -22.18 -10.62 -11.64
C PRO A 105 -21.32 -9.66 -12.49
#